data_AF-A0A6H1ZYL7-F1
#
_entry.id   AF-A0A6H1ZYL7-F1
#
_cell.length_a   1.000
_cell.length_b   1.000
_cell.length_c   1.000
_cell.angle_alpha   90.00
_cell.angle_beta   90.00
_cell.angle_gamma   90.00
#
_symmetry.space_group_name_H-M   'P 1'
#
loop_
_entity.id
_entity.type
_entity.pdbx_description
1 polymer ?
#
loop_
_entity_poly.entity_id
_entity_poly.type
_entity_poly.pdbx_seq_one_letter_code
_entity_poly.pdbx_strand_id
1 'polypeptide(L)'
;MRNPTLHKVSIPASGRAYSKNVSLRYARTISVTARVKFHAAATGKATIEVYYSPDGTNFDTSIYGSFDIAVSAGNEKQASAVVTLPEHGVIKFAIYNTDAAQVLTWGKLWYTISNYPESIGLSHGDIAKDMGEEPLT
;
A
#
# COMPACT_ATOMS: atom_id res chain seq x y z
N MET A 1 -10.16 -15.52 4.57
CA MET A 1 -9.63 -14.13 4.47
C MET A 1 -10.80 -13.17 4.70
N ARG A 2 -10.60 -12.06 5.42
CA ARG A 2 -11.61 -10.98 5.55
C ARG A 2 -12.02 -10.44 4.17
N ASN A 3 -13.10 -9.65 4.12
CA ASN A 3 -13.49 -8.95 2.90
C ASN A 3 -12.31 -8.11 2.35
N PRO A 4 -12.06 -8.15 1.02
CA PRO A 4 -10.97 -7.39 0.43
C PRO A 4 -11.20 -5.88 0.62
N THR A 5 -10.11 -5.14 0.86
CA THR A 5 -10.17 -3.67 0.95
C THR A 5 -10.41 -3.01 -0.40
N LEU A 6 -10.08 -3.74 -1.48
CA LEU A 6 -10.32 -3.35 -2.86
C LEU A 6 -10.81 -4.57 -3.60
N HIS A 7 -11.96 -4.44 -4.25
CA HIS A 7 -12.48 -5.44 -5.17
C HIS A 7 -12.98 -4.73 -6.42
N LYS A 8 -12.36 -5.02 -7.57
CA LYS A 8 -12.77 -4.49 -8.85
C LYS A 8 -12.98 -5.63 -9.84
N VAL A 9 -14.11 -5.56 -10.54
CA VAL A 9 -14.55 -6.53 -11.54
C VAL A 9 -14.00 -6.25 -12.94
N SER A 10 -13.22 -5.19 -13.10
CA SER A 10 -12.41 -4.91 -14.29
C SER A 10 -11.45 -3.77 -13.96
N ILE A 11 -10.21 -3.85 -14.46
CA ILE A 11 -9.25 -2.75 -14.42
C ILE A 11 -8.80 -2.51 -15.87
N PRO A 12 -9.03 -1.31 -16.44
CA PRO A 12 -8.69 -1.02 -17.83
C PRO A 12 -7.21 -1.27 -18.16
N ALA A 13 -6.91 -1.39 -19.45
CA ALA A 13 -5.55 -1.34 -19.96
C ALA A 13 -4.87 -0.02 -19.54
N SER A 14 -3.63 -0.08 -19.08
CA SER A 14 -2.90 1.04 -18.47
C SER A 14 -3.65 1.75 -17.32
N GLY A 15 -4.64 1.07 -16.74
CA GLY A 15 -5.55 1.63 -15.74
C GLY A 15 -5.14 1.32 -14.31
N ARG A 16 -5.61 2.14 -13.38
CA ARG A 16 -5.42 1.96 -11.94
C ARG A 16 -6.75 1.78 -11.23
N ALA A 17 -6.79 0.86 -10.28
CA ALA A 17 -7.87 0.70 -9.34
C ALA A 17 -7.39 1.03 -7.92
N TYR A 18 -7.95 2.09 -7.32
CA TYR A 18 -7.56 2.56 -5.99
C TYR A 18 -8.42 1.95 -4.89
N SER A 19 -7.79 1.62 -3.76
CA SER A 19 -8.48 1.29 -2.52
C SER A 19 -9.05 2.53 -1.84
N LYS A 20 -9.82 2.32 -0.77
CA LYS A 20 -10.08 3.36 0.23
C LYS A 20 -8.77 3.72 0.95
N ASN A 21 -8.78 4.89 1.59
CA ASN A 21 -7.70 5.32 2.47
C ASN A 21 -7.58 4.39 3.68
N VAL A 22 -6.34 4.15 4.11
CA VAL A 22 -6.00 3.34 5.28
C VAL A 22 -5.16 4.20 6.21
N SER A 23 -5.70 4.49 7.39
CA SER A 23 -4.98 5.26 8.41
C SER A 23 -3.92 4.39 9.09
N LEU A 24 -2.73 4.95 9.24
CA LEU A 24 -1.63 4.36 9.98
C LEU A 24 -1.54 5.01 11.36
N ARG A 25 -1.44 4.17 12.39
CA ARG A 25 -1.24 4.62 13.77
C ARG A 25 -0.31 3.66 14.47
N TYR A 26 0.88 4.14 14.82
CA TYR A 26 1.95 3.32 15.38
C TYR A 26 2.24 2.08 14.50
N ALA A 27 2.10 2.25 13.18
CA ALA A 27 2.25 1.17 12.23
C ALA A 27 3.72 0.75 12.17
N ARG A 28 3.99 -0.52 12.45
CA ARG A 28 5.33 -1.08 12.36
C ARG A 28 5.57 -1.68 10.99
N THR A 29 4.60 -2.44 10.48
CA THR A 29 4.76 -3.18 9.24
C THR A 29 3.39 -3.44 8.62
N ILE A 30 3.28 -3.32 7.30
CA ILE A 30 2.10 -3.77 6.58
C ILE A 30 2.43 -4.99 5.72
N SER A 31 1.57 -6.00 5.78
CA SER A 31 1.56 -7.10 4.82
C SER A 31 0.39 -6.89 3.87
N VAL A 32 0.68 -6.87 2.57
CA VAL A 32 -0.30 -6.68 1.52
C VAL A 32 -0.35 -7.93 0.67
N THR A 33 -1.55 -8.45 0.43
CA THR A 33 -1.79 -9.56 -0.49
C THR A 33 -2.71 -9.07 -1.58
N ALA A 34 -2.33 -9.29 -2.83
CA ALA A 34 -3.18 -9.00 -3.97
C ALA A 34 -3.36 -10.24 -4.83
N ARG A 35 -4.58 -10.42 -5.34
CA ARG A 35 -4.95 -11.47 -6.28
C ARG A 35 -5.59 -10.83 -7.50
N VAL A 36 -5.13 -11.21 -8.68
CA VAL A 36 -5.61 -10.66 -9.95
C VAL A 36 -5.87 -11.77 -10.95
N LYS A 37 -6.83 -11.55 -11.85
CA LYS A 37 -7.07 -12.40 -13.02
C LYS A 37 -6.67 -11.64 -14.28
N PHE A 38 -5.70 -12.20 -15.00
CA PHE A 38 -5.25 -11.64 -16.26
C PHE A 38 -6.16 -12.07 -17.39
N HIS A 39 -6.31 -11.20 -18.39
CA HIS A 39 -6.90 -11.58 -19.66
C HIS A 39 -6.08 -12.68 -20.35
N ALA A 40 -6.72 -13.49 -21.20
CA ALA A 40 -6.09 -14.60 -21.91
C ALA A 40 -4.94 -14.17 -22.84
N ALA A 41 -4.99 -12.93 -23.33
CA ALA A 41 -3.97 -12.34 -24.19
C ALA A 41 -3.07 -11.32 -23.47
N ALA A 42 -3.11 -11.27 -22.13
CA ALA A 42 -2.33 -10.30 -21.38
C ALA A 42 -0.82 -10.57 -21.52
N THR A 43 -0.06 -9.51 -21.79
CA THR A 43 1.40 -9.49 -21.80
C THR A 43 1.98 -8.64 -20.67
N GLY A 44 1.17 -7.74 -20.11
CA GLY A 44 1.53 -6.89 -18.98
C GLY A 44 1.37 -7.57 -17.62
N LYS A 45 2.14 -7.09 -16.64
CA LYS A 45 2.03 -7.49 -15.23
C LYS A 45 0.97 -6.66 -14.51
N ALA A 46 0.65 -7.05 -13.28
CA ALA A 46 -0.07 -6.18 -12.36
C ALA A 46 0.92 -5.67 -11.32
N THR A 47 0.99 -4.36 -11.13
CA THR A 47 1.84 -3.73 -10.12
C THR A 47 0.95 -3.23 -8.99
N ILE A 48 1.28 -3.59 -7.76
CA ILE A 48 0.64 -3.04 -6.58
C ILE A 48 1.45 -1.83 -6.16
N GLU A 49 0.81 -0.67 -6.18
CA GLU A 49 1.41 0.62 -5.82
C GLU A 49 0.87 1.06 -4.46
N VAL A 50 1.75 1.62 -3.63
CA VAL A 50 1.41 2.22 -2.34
C VAL A 50 1.67 3.71 -2.44
N TYR A 51 0.64 4.50 -2.15
CA TYR A 51 0.71 5.94 -2.05
C TYR A 51 0.62 6.35 -0.58
N TYR A 52 1.38 7.37 -0.20
CA TYR A 52 1.41 7.91 1.15
C TYR A 52 0.88 9.36 1.16
N SER A 53 0.35 9.76 2.30
CA SER A 53 -0.10 11.11 2.61
C SER A 53 0.03 11.33 4.12
N PRO A 54 0.62 12.43 4.59
CA PRO A 54 0.66 12.73 6.02
C PRO A 54 -0.73 13.11 6.56
N ASP A 55 -1.60 13.72 5.73
CA ASP A 55 -2.88 14.30 6.14
C ASP A 55 -4.12 13.54 5.61
N GLY A 56 -3.92 12.58 4.69
CA GLY A 56 -5.00 11.82 4.04
C GLY A 56 -5.76 12.57 2.94
N THR A 57 -5.38 13.82 2.66
CA THR A 57 -6.01 14.68 1.65
C THR A 57 -5.14 14.76 0.41
N ASN A 58 -3.85 15.03 0.58
CA ASN A 58 -2.90 15.18 -0.51
C ASN A 58 -1.95 13.98 -0.52
N PHE A 59 -2.13 13.10 -1.50
CA PHE A 59 -1.24 11.96 -1.69
C PHE A 59 -0.04 12.35 -2.54
N ASP A 60 1.11 11.76 -2.22
CA ASP A 60 2.31 11.89 -3.01
C ASP A 60 2.04 11.46 -4.47
N THR A 61 2.61 12.21 -5.41
CA THR A 61 2.56 11.85 -6.84
C THR A 61 3.47 10.66 -7.14
N SER A 62 4.57 10.55 -6.40
CA SER A 62 5.49 9.42 -6.44
C SER A 62 4.97 8.26 -5.60
N ILE A 63 5.16 7.04 -6.10
CA ILE A 63 4.85 5.82 -5.34
C ILE A 63 5.81 5.69 -4.16
N TYR A 64 5.27 5.41 -2.98
CA TYR A 64 6.05 5.15 -1.78
C TYR A 64 6.73 3.78 -1.86
N GLY A 65 5.99 2.79 -2.35
CA GLY A 65 6.48 1.43 -2.53
C GLY A 65 5.65 0.66 -3.53
N SER A 66 6.21 -0.40 -4.09
CA SER A 66 5.51 -1.26 -5.02
C SER A 66 6.04 -2.68 -5.05
N PHE A 67 5.21 -3.61 -5.49
CA PHE A 67 5.64 -4.96 -5.86
C PHE A 67 4.82 -5.47 -7.05
N ASP A 68 5.41 -6.40 -7.78
CA ASP A 68 4.83 -6.92 -9.00
C ASP A 68 4.19 -8.30 -8.80
N ILE A 69 3.07 -8.50 -9.48
CA ILE A 69 2.51 -9.81 -9.78
C ILE A 69 2.83 -10.10 -11.23
N ALA A 70 3.81 -10.97 -11.47
CA ALA A 70 4.21 -11.35 -12.82
C ALA A 70 3.03 -11.93 -13.60
N VAL A 71 2.92 -11.57 -14.89
CA VAL A 71 1.83 -11.96 -15.78
C VAL A 71 1.58 -13.47 -15.76
N SER A 72 0.31 -13.85 -15.84
CA SER A 72 -0.12 -15.23 -16.04
C SER A 72 -1.35 -15.22 -16.94
N ALA A 73 -1.11 -15.13 -18.25
CA ALA A 73 -2.15 -14.92 -19.24
C ALA A 73 -3.30 -15.94 -19.09
N GLY A 74 -4.52 -15.43 -19.01
CA GLY A 74 -5.74 -16.23 -18.84
C GLY A 74 -5.93 -16.85 -17.46
N ASN A 75 -4.98 -16.68 -16.54
CA ASN A 75 -4.95 -17.31 -15.24
C ASN A 75 -5.01 -16.28 -14.11
N GLU A 76 -5.40 -16.76 -12.93
CA GLU A 76 -5.30 -15.95 -11.72
C GLU A 76 -3.94 -16.12 -11.07
N LYS A 77 -3.45 -15.06 -10.42
CA LYS A 77 -2.24 -15.11 -9.64
C LYS A 77 -2.38 -14.27 -8.39
N GLN A 78 -1.73 -14.74 -7.32
CA GLN A 78 -1.68 -14.05 -6.04
C GLN A 78 -0.22 -13.82 -5.66
N ALA A 79 0.08 -12.66 -5.10
CA ALA A 79 1.35 -12.40 -4.44
C ALA A 79 1.10 -11.63 -3.13
N SER A 80 2.04 -11.80 -2.21
CA SER A 80 2.08 -11.06 -0.96
C SER A 80 3.44 -10.39 -0.83
N ALA A 81 3.45 -9.17 -0.31
CA ALA A 81 4.67 -8.47 0.03
C ALA A 81 4.52 -7.75 1.37
N VAL A 82 5.66 -7.51 2.01
CA VAL A 82 5.76 -6.66 3.17
C VAL A 82 6.26 -5.29 2.71
N VAL A 83 5.59 -4.23 3.15
CA VAL A 83 6.00 -2.85 2.85
C VAL A 83 6.35 -2.18 4.18
N THR A 84 7.56 -1.64 4.26
CA THR A 84 7.97 -0.76 5.37
C THR A 84 7.32 0.60 5.14
N LEU A 85 6.71 1.20 6.15
CA LEU A 85 5.96 2.45 6.03
C LEU A 85 6.31 3.39 7.20
N PRO A 86 5.98 4.69 7.09
CA PRO A 86 6.01 5.58 8.24
C PRO A 86 5.02 5.10 9.31
N GLU A 87 5.30 5.41 10.57
CA GLU A 87 4.48 4.95 11.70
C GLU A 87 3.08 5.55 11.73
N HIS A 88 2.94 6.75 11.16
CA HIS A 88 1.72 7.54 11.15
C HIS A 88 1.41 8.06 9.75
N GLY A 89 0.17 8.52 9.57
CA GLY A 89 -0.31 9.12 8.32
C GLY A 89 -1.39 8.27 7.68
N VAL A 90 -1.52 8.37 6.36
CA VAL A 90 -2.56 7.72 5.58
C VAL A 90 -1.94 7.14 4.32
N ILE A 91 -2.29 5.89 4.01
CA ILE A 91 -1.91 5.25 2.76
C ILE A 91 -3.11 4.92 1.90
N LYS A 92 -2.84 4.68 0.63
CA LYS A 92 -3.80 4.19 -0.35
C LYS A 92 -3.09 3.22 -1.28
N PHE A 93 -3.75 2.11 -1.59
CA PHE A 93 -3.24 1.14 -2.53
C PHE A 93 -3.81 1.39 -3.93
N ALA A 94 -3.04 1.04 -4.95
CA ALA A 94 -3.56 0.85 -6.29
C ALA A 94 -3.14 -0.50 -6.86
N ILE A 95 -4.04 -1.12 -7.61
CA ILE A 95 -3.68 -2.17 -8.56
C ILE A 95 -3.53 -1.49 -9.91
N TYR A 96 -2.31 -1.42 -10.42
CA TYR A 96 -1.98 -0.90 -11.74
C TYR A 96 -1.86 -2.04 -12.74
N ASN A 97 -2.65 -1.97 -13.80
CA ASN A 97 -2.51 -2.87 -14.95
C ASN A 97 -1.46 -2.27 -15.91
N THR A 98 -0.31 -2.93 -16.05
CA THR A 98 0.73 -2.45 -16.95
C THR A 98 0.52 -2.90 -18.40
N ASP A 99 -0.52 -3.68 -18.68
CA ASP A 99 -0.86 -4.09 -20.04
C ASP A 99 -1.48 -2.92 -20.80
N ALA A 100 -0.94 -2.62 -21.98
CA ALA A 100 -1.37 -1.48 -22.78
C ALA A 100 -2.64 -1.76 -23.62
N ALA A 101 -3.02 -3.03 -23.79
CA ALA A 101 -4.11 -3.42 -24.69
C ALA A 101 -5.21 -4.22 -23.98
N GLN A 102 -4.87 -4.97 -22.94
CA GLN A 102 -5.76 -5.91 -22.28
C GLN A 102 -6.14 -5.43 -20.89
N VAL A 103 -7.37 -5.73 -20.48
CA VAL A 103 -7.86 -5.45 -19.13
C VAL A 103 -7.36 -6.51 -18.13
N LEU A 104 -7.26 -6.16 -16.85
CA LEU A 104 -7.33 -7.18 -15.80
C LEU A 104 -8.80 -7.52 -15.60
N THR A 105 -9.15 -8.80 -15.76
CA THR A 105 -10.52 -9.28 -15.65
C THR A 105 -11.09 -9.02 -14.26
N TRP A 106 -10.28 -9.12 -13.21
CA TRP A 106 -10.62 -8.59 -11.89
C TRP A 106 -9.37 -8.49 -11.01
N GLY A 107 -9.49 -7.70 -9.94
CA GLY A 107 -8.44 -7.53 -8.93
C GLY A 107 -9.02 -7.43 -7.53
N LYS A 108 -8.34 -8.07 -6.58
CA LYS A 108 -8.65 -8.05 -5.14
C LYS A 108 -7.38 -7.76 -4.34
N LEU A 109 -7.51 -6.94 -3.30
CA LEU A 109 -6.41 -6.62 -2.39
C LEU A 109 -6.87 -6.74 -0.94
N TRP A 110 -5.99 -7.28 -0.11
CA TRP A 110 -6.10 -7.39 1.34
C TRP A 110 -4.83 -6.82 1.98
N TYR A 111 -4.96 -6.33 3.20
CA TYR A 111 -3.80 -5.93 3.98
C TYR A 111 -3.99 -6.31 5.45
N THR A 112 -2.88 -6.40 6.16
CA THR A 112 -2.83 -6.52 7.63
C THR A 112 -1.75 -5.59 8.14
N ILE A 113 -2.04 -4.83 9.19
CA ILE A 113 -1.09 -3.92 9.83
C ILE A 113 -0.67 -4.53 11.16
N SER A 114 0.63 -4.62 11.39
CA SER A 114 1.21 -4.84 12.71
C SER A 114 1.58 -3.49 13.29
N ASN A 115 1.16 -3.22 14.53
CA ASN A 115 1.44 -1.97 15.22
C ASN A 115 2.44 -2.21 16.35
N TYR A 116 3.19 -1.18 16.71
CA TYR A 116 3.85 -1.15 18.01
C TYR A 116 2.79 -1.16 19.11
N PRO A 117 3.10 -1.73 20.29
CA PRO A 117 2.25 -1.52 21.46
C PRO A 117 2.12 -0.03 21.72
N GLU A 118 0.91 0.44 22.06
CA GLU A 118 0.74 1.80 22.53
C GLU A 118 1.61 1.97 23.77
N SER A 119 2.65 2.82 23.69
CA SER A 119 3.48 3.12 24.86
C SER A 119 2.62 3.89 25.86
N ILE A 120 2.54 3.38 27.08
CA ILE A 120 1.96 4.14 28.20
C ILE A 120 2.92 5.30 28.47
N GLY A 121 2.62 6.49 27.93
CA GLY A 121 3.26 7.74 28.36
C GLY A 121 4.12 8.52 27.35
N LEU A 122 4.23 8.12 26.07
CA LEU A 122 4.85 8.98 25.06
C LEU A 122 3.77 9.54 24.13
N SER A 123 3.28 10.73 24.47
CA SER A 123 2.35 11.48 23.64
C SER A 123 3.13 12.31 22.61
N HIS A 124 2.62 12.28 21.37
CA HIS A 124 2.69 13.31 20.33
C HIS A 124 3.90 14.26 20.32
N GLY A 125 4.82 14.08 19.37
CA GLY A 125 5.58 15.21 18.82
C GLY A 125 6.36 16.05 19.82
N ASP A 126 6.72 15.49 20.97
CA ASP A 126 7.71 16.07 21.85
C ASP A 126 9.05 15.97 21.12
N ILE A 127 9.35 17.00 20.31
CA ILE A 127 10.74 17.39 20.09
C ILE A 127 11.26 17.51 21.51
N ALA A 128 12.12 16.59 21.92
CA ALA A 128 12.85 16.71 23.16
C ALA A 128 13.42 18.13 23.13
N LYS A 129 12.84 19.03 23.94
CA LYS A 129 13.48 20.31 24.21
C LYS A 129 14.83 19.88 24.73
N ASP A 130 15.86 20.23 23.97
CA ASP A 130 17.24 20.16 24.40
C ASP A 130 17.27 20.77 25.81
N MET A 131 17.32 19.90 26.83
CA MET A 131 17.43 20.33 28.21
C MET A 131 18.89 20.65 28.40
N GLY A 132 19.29 21.78 27.82
CA GLY A 132 20.65 22.25 27.86
C GLY A 132 21.13 22.30 29.30
N GLU A 133 22.14 21.49 29.57
CA GLU A 133 23.21 21.79 30.51
C GLU A 133 24.47 21.18 29.90
N GLU A 134 25.15 21.94 29.04
CA GLU A 134 26.55 21.65 28.78
C GLU A 134 27.33 21.98 30.06
N PRO A 135 28.08 21.02 30.65
CA PRO A 135 28.93 21.31 31.78
C PRO A 135 30.04 22.27 31.33
N LEU A 136 30.11 23.44 31.95
CA LEU A 136 31.26 24.33 31.84
C LEU A 136 32.48 23.61 32.45
N THR A 137 33.36 23.09 31.60
CA THR A 137 34.75 22.75 31.95
C THR A 137 35.70 23.74 31.30
#